data_AF-A0A0P7VM61-F1
#
_entry.id   AF-A0A0P7VM61-F1
#
_cell.length_a   1.000
_cell.length_b   1.000
_cell.length_c   1.000
_cell.angle_alpha   90.00
_cell.angle_beta   90.00
_cell.angle_gamma   90.00
#
_symmetry.space_group_name_H-M   'P 1'
#
loop_
_entity.id
_entity.type
_entity.pdbx_description
1 polymer ?
#
loop_
_entity_poly.entity_id
_entity_poly.type
_entity_poly.pdbx_seq_one_letter_code
_entity_poly.pdbx_strand_id
1 'polypeptide(L)'
;MVTRNVVLTDNQAALLDGLVQSGRYQNVSEAMRAGLRLLEREEAEMADLRARITDSLAQADAGEFAEGSAGDAINRAFDAASRRYHQQAGK
;
A
#
# COMPACT_ATOMS: atom_id res chain seq x y z
N MET A 1 -13.07 0.64 -23.47
CA MET A 1 -13.34 0.65 -22.01
C MET A 1 -14.58 -0.18 -21.75
N VAL A 2 -14.59 -1.02 -20.72
CA VAL A 2 -15.80 -1.77 -20.32
C VAL A 2 -16.61 -0.88 -19.38
N THR A 3 -17.93 -0.82 -19.56
CA THR A 3 -18.86 -0.09 -18.70
C THR A 3 -19.66 -1.07 -17.84
N ARG A 4 -19.92 -0.69 -16.58
CA ARG A 4 -20.81 -1.40 -15.66
C ARG A 4 -21.70 -0.41 -14.94
N ASN A 5 -22.95 -0.78 -14.74
CA ASN A 5 -23.90 -0.02 -13.95
C ASN A 5 -23.65 -0.29 -12.46
N VAL A 6 -23.68 0.76 -11.65
CA VAL A 6 -23.47 0.68 -10.21
C VAL A 6 -24.60 1.44 -9.53
N VAL A 7 -25.19 0.84 -8.51
CA VAL A 7 -26.20 1.51 -7.68
C VAL A 7 -25.45 2.22 -6.56
N LEU A 8 -25.69 3.52 -6.41
CA LEU A 8 -25.08 4.37 -5.40
C LEU A 8 -26.11 4.73 -4.34
N THR A 9 -25.64 4.85 -3.10
CA THR A 9 -26.41 5.52 -2.04
C THR A 9 -26.43 7.02 -2.28
N ASP A 10 -27.41 7.72 -1.71
CA ASP A 10 -27.54 9.18 -1.84
C ASP A 10 -26.26 9.92 -1.40
N ASN A 11 -25.63 9.46 -0.32
CA ASN A 11 -24.38 10.03 0.19
C ASN A 11 -23.21 9.86 -0.79
N GLN A 12 -23.11 8.70 -1.45
CA GLN A 12 -22.07 8.45 -2.45
C GLN A 12 -22.28 9.29 -3.71
N ALA A 13 -23.53 9.42 -4.16
CA ALA A 13 -23.87 10.29 -5.29
C ALA A 13 -23.50 11.75 -4.98
N ALA A 14 -23.92 12.27 -3.82
CA ALA A 14 -23.60 13.64 -3.40
C ALA A 14 -22.09 13.90 -3.30
N LEU A 15 -21.32 12.92 -2.80
CA LEU A 15 -19.85 13.00 -2.77
C LEU A 15 -19.27 13.11 -4.19
N LEU A 16 -19.70 12.24 -5.10
CA LEU A 16 -19.19 12.20 -6.48
C LEU A 16 -19.57 13.48 -7.24
N ASP A 17 -20.78 13.98 -7.05
CA ASP A 17 -21.25 15.23 -7.64
C ASP A 17 -20.41 16.41 -7.14
N GLY A 18 -20.14 16.50 -5.83
CA GLY A 18 -19.26 17.54 -5.29
C GLY A 18 -17.82 17.46 -5.82
N LEU A 19 -17.30 16.24 -6.01
CA LEU A 19 -15.98 16.01 -6.60
C LEU A 19 -15.90 16.45 -8.07
N VAL A 20 -16.98 16.29 -8.84
CA VAL A 20 -17.05 16.77 -10.22
C VAL A 20 -17.28 18.28 -10.27
N GLN A 21 -18.19 18.81 -9.45
CA GLN A 21 -18.52 20.23 -9.41
C GLN A 21 -17.33 21.10 -8.98
N SER A 22 -16.48 20.58 -8.08
CA SER A 22 -15.22 21.24 -7.70
C SER A 22 -14.16 21.25 -8.81
N GLY A 23 -14.37 20.51 -9.91
CA GLY A 23 -13.41 20.36 -10.99
C GLY A 23 -12.25 19.41 -10.68
N ARG A 24 -12.25 18.75 -9.51
CA ARG A 24 -11.22 17.78 -9.15
C ARG A 24 -11.21 16.57 -10.07
N TYR A 25 -12.37 16.18 -10.59
CA TYR A 25 -12.52 15.16 -11.63
C TYR A 25 -13.47 15.67 -12.71
N GLN A 26 -13.25 15.27 -13.97
CA GLN A 26 -14.11 15.73 -15.07
C GLN A 26 -15.48 15.05 -15.08
N ASN A 27 -15.57 13.84 -14.54
CA ASN A 27 -16.82 13.08 -14.48
C ASN A 27 -16.77 12.00 -13.39
N VAL A 28 -17.95 11.47 -13.07
CA VAL A 28 -18.12 10.42 -12.05
C VAL A 28 -17.31 9.17 -12.36
N SER A 29 -17.23 8.76 -13.63
CA SER A 29 -16.48 7.54 -14.00
C SER A 29 -14.97 7.67 -13.72
N GLU A 30 -14.42 8.88 -13.86
CA GLU A 30 -13.03 9.15 -13.51
C GLU A 30 -12.81 9.11 -11.99
N ALA A 31 -13.68 9.76 -11.22
CA ALA A 31 -13.63 9.74 -9.76
C ALA A 31 -13.76 8.31 -9.21
N MET A 32 -14.70 7.52 -9.76
CA MET A 32 -14.87 6.10 -9.42
C MET A 32 -13.62 5.27 -9.71
N ARG A 33 -12.99 5.45 -10.88
CA ARG A 33 -11.71 4.78 -11.18
C ARG A 33 -10.59 5.22 -10.25
N ALA A 34 -10.55 6.48 -9.82
CA ALA A 34 -9.58 6.94 -8.83
C ALA A 34 -9.82 6.29 -7.46
N GLY A 35 -11.08 6.14 -7.05
CA GLY A 35 -11.46 5.38 -5.86
C GLY A 35 -11.06 3.91 -5.94
N LEU A 36 -11.29 3.25 -7.08
CA LEU A 36 -10.86 1.86 -7.28
C LEU A 36 -9.34 1.71 -7.21
N ARG A 37 -8.56 2.62 -7.81
CA ARG A 37 -7.08 2.60 -7.67
C ARG A 37 -6.61 2.81 -6.22
N LEU A 38 -7.38 3.54 -5.40
CA LEU A 38 -7.08 3.67 -3.98
C LEU A 38 -7.34 2.34 -3.26
N LEU A 39 -8.49 1.73 -3.49
CA LEU A 39 -8.85 0.42 -2.93
C LEU A 39 -7.84 -0.67 -3.34
N GLU A 40 -7.46 -0.72 -4.62
CA GLU A 40 -6.47 -1.67 -5.13
C GLU A 40 -5.11 -1.55 -4.40
N ARG A 41 -4.66 -0.32 -4.10
CA ARG A 41 -3.43 -0.11 -3.33
C ARG A 41 -3.59 -0.57 -1.88
N GLU A 42 -4.69 -0.21 -1.23
CA GLU A 42 -4.92 -0.60 0.16
C GLU A 42 -4.99 -2.13 0.31
N GLU A 43 -5.67 -2.81 -0.60
CA GLU A 43 -5.73 -4.28 -0.63
C GLU A 43 -4.35 -4.89 -0.88
N ALA A 44 -3.55 -4.33 -1.79
CA ALA A 44 -2.19 -4.80 -2.05
C ALA A 44 -1.26 -4.60 -0.83
N GLU A 45 -1.34 -3.44 -0.17
CA GLU A 45 -0.57 -3.15 1.05
C GLU A 45 -0.95 -4.08 2.20
N MET A 46 -2.25 -4.34 2.37
CA MET A 46 -2.76 -5.26 3.39
C MET A 46 -2.33 -6.71 3.10
N ALA A 47 -2.35 -7.12 1.83
CA ALA A 47 -1.89 -8.44 1.42
C ALA A 47 -0.38 -8.62 1.66
N ASP A 48 0.44 -7.62 1.32
CA ASP A 48 1.89 -7.63 1.61
C ASP A 48 2.18 -7.74 3.10
N LEU A 49 1.49 -6.93 3.92
CA LEU A 49 1.66 -6.96 5.37
C LEU A 49 1.31 -8.34 5.94
N ARG A 50 0.19 -8.93 5.51
CA ARG A 50 -0.22 -10.28 5.93
C ARG A 50 0.80 -11.34 5.53
N ALA A 51 1.33 -11.26 4.31
CA ALA A 51 2.36 -12.19 3.84
C ALA A 51 3.61 -12.09 4.71
N ARG A 52 4.12 -10.88 4.95
CA ARG A 52 5.32 -10.65 5.76
C ARG A 52 5.18 -11.12 7.20
N ILE A 53 4.01 -10.91 7.81
CA ILE A 53 3.72 -11.41 9.16
C ILE A 53 3.70 -12.95 9.16
N THR A 54 3.03 -13.55 8.18
CA THR A 54 2.95 -15.01 8.05
C THR A 54 4.34 -15.63 7.91
N ASP A 55 5.18 -15.07 7.03
CA ASP A 55 6.56 -15.53 6.84
C ASP A 55 7.40 -15.37 8.10
N SER A 56 7.26 -14.23 8.80
CA SER A 56 8.00 -13.96 10.04
C SER A 56 7.61 -14.91 11.17
N LEU A 57 6.33 -15.28 11.27
CA LEU A 57 5.85 -16.28 12.22
C LEU A 57 6.38 -17.67 11.89
N ALA A 58 6.39 -18.06 10.61
CA ALA A 58 6.95 -19.33 10.18
C ALA A 58 8.47 -19.42 10.49
N GLN A 59 9.22 -18.33 10.29
CA GLN A 59 10.63 -18.23 10.69
C GLN A 59 10.81 -18.42 12.20
N ALA A 60 9.97 -17.76 13.01
CA ALA A 60 10.03 -17.91 14.46
C ALA A 60 9.74 -19.34 14.92
N ASP A 61 8.73 -19.99 14.32
CA ASP A 61 8.39 -21.39 14.60
C ASP A 61 9.53 -22.36 14.19
N ALA A 62 10.26 -22.03 13.13
CA ALA A 62 11.43 -22.77 12.67
C ALA A 62 12.72 -22.45 13.46
N GLY A 63 12.68 -21.45 14.36
CA GLY A 63 13.86 -20.98 15.10
C GLY A 63 14.84 -20.12 14.29
N GLU A 64 14.41 -19.60 13.14
CA GLU A 64 15.20 -18.77 12.23
C GLU A 64 15.27 -17.32 12.71
N PHE A 65 15.97 -17.09 13.82
CA PHE A 65 16.16 -15.76 14.39
C PHE A 65 17.40 -15.05 13.83
N ALA A 66 17.40 -13.73 13.90
CA ALA A 66 18.58 -12.93 13.57
C ALA A 66 19.73 -13.22 14.55
N GLU A 67 20.95 -13.29 14.03
CA GLU A 67 22.16 -13.57 14.84
C GLU A 67 22.49 -12.45 15.83
N GLY A 68 22.95 -12.84 17.01
CA GLY A 68 23.41 -11.91 18.05
C GLY A 68 22.26 -11.27 18.83
N SER A 69 22.55 -10.13 19.48
CA SER A 69 21.53 -9.40 20.23
C SER A 69 20.56 -8.66 19.29
N ALA A 70 19.40 -8.26 19.82
CA ALA A 70 18.46 -7.40 19.09
C ALA A 70 19.14 -6.09 18.61
N GLY A 71 20.03 -5.52 19.42
CA GLY A 71 20.81 -4.34 19.05
C GLY A 71 21.71 -4.59 17.84
N ASP A 72 22.41 -5.73 17.81
CA ASP A 72 23.27 -6.11 16.68
C ASP A 72 22.46 -6.31 15.40
N ALA A 73 21.31 -6.97 15.51
CA ALA A 73 20.41 -7.19 14.38
C ALA A 73 19.88 -5.87 13.80
N ILE A 74 19.45 -4.94 14.67
CA ILE A 74 18.96 -3.61 14.28
C ILE A 74 20.07 -2.81 13.61
N ASN A 75 21.25 -2.74 14.20
CA ASN A 75 22.39 -2.00 13.64
C ASN A 75 22.76 -2.53 12.24
N ARG A 76 22.84 -3.86 12.06
CA ARG A 76 23.11 -4.46 10.74
C ARG A 76 22.04 -4.09 9.70
N ALA A 77 20.77 -4.04 10.09
CA ALA A 77 19.68 -3.65 9.19
C ALA A 77 19.81 -2.18 8.75
N PHE A 78 20.08 -1.27 9.67
CA PHE A 78 20.29 0.15 9.35
C PHE A 78 21.54 0.39 8.48
N ASP A 79 22.65 -0.28 8.79
CA ASP A 79 23.87 -0.20 7.97
C ASP A 79 23.62 -0.67 6.53
N ALA A 80 22.88 -1.77 6.37
CA ALA A 80 22.50 -2.26 5.05
C ALA A 80 21.60 -1.27 4.30
N ALA A 81 20.63 -0.65 4.98
CA ALA A 81 19.77 0.37 4.39
C ALA A 81 20.57 1.61 3.95
N SER A 82 21.48 2.10 4.80
CA SER A 82 22.33 3.26 4.50
C SER A 82 23.22 3.01 3.28
N ARG A 83 23.81 1.80 3.17
CA ARG A 83 24.59 1.39 1.98
C ARG A 83 23.77 1.42 0.70
N ARG A 84 22.53 0.92 0.72
CA ARG A 84 21.63 0.92 -0.45
C ARG A 84 21.27 2.35 -0.88
N TYR A 85 20.97 3.22 0.07
CA TYR A 85 20.65 4.63 -0.22
C TYR A 85 21.83 5.34 -0.91
N HIS A 86 23.05 5.20 -0.39
CA HIS A 86 24.23 5.81 -1.01
C HIS A 86 24.57 5.24 -2.40
N GLN A 87 24.32 3.94 -2.63
CA GLN A 87 24.50 3.34 -3.96
C GLN A 87 23.46 3.80 -4.99
N GLN A 88 22.26 4.18 -4.56
CA GLN A 88 21.21 4.70 -5.43
C GLN A 88 21.35 6.21 -5.69
N ALA A 89 21.81 6.98 -4.70
CA ALA A 89 22.03 8.42 -4.83
C ALA A 89 23.32 8.80 -5.57
N GLY A 90 24.25 7.85 -5.76
CA GLY A 90 25.49 8.02 -6.52
C GLY A 90 25.37 7.71 -8.02
N LYS A 91 24.17 7.49 -8.53
CA LYS A 91 23.83 7.37 -9.96
C LYS A 91 22.99 8.56 -10.40
#